data_AF-A0A350I4B8-F1
#
_entry.id   AF-A0A350I4B8-F1
#
_cell.length_a   1.000
_cell.length_b   1.000
_cell.length_c   1.000
_cell.angle_alpha   90.00
_cell.angle_beta   90.00
_cell.angle_gamma   90.00
#
_symmetry.space_group_name_H-M   'P 1'
#
loop_
_entity.id
_entity.type
_entity.pdbx_description
1 polymer ?
#
loop_
_entity_poly.entity_id
_entity_poly.type
_entity_poly.pdbx_seq_one_letter_code
_entity_poly.pdbx_strand_id
1 'polypeptide(L)' 'SLHFLVVPRPGEREISFPEPFQGSYLAGFPCQISASLIRSRVRQGLSIKDLVPSFVEEDIVNRQIYS' A
#
# COMPACT_ATOMS: atom_id res chain seq x y z
N SER A 1 -9.79 22.50 13.05
CA SER A 1 -9.46 21.14 13.52
C SER A 1 -8.86 20.36 12.36
N LEU A 2 -8.01 19.36 12.64
CA LEU A 2 -7.56 18.39 11.64
C LEU A 2 -8.67 17.34 11.44
N HIS A 3 -8.90 16.92 10.20
CA HIS A 3 -9.85 15.86 9.84
C HIS A 3 -9.15 14.76 9.08
N PHE A 4 -9.23 13.53 9.55
CA PHE A 4 -8.54 12.38 8.98
C PHE A 4 -9.39 11.73 7.89
N LEU A 5 -8.79 11.48 6.72
CA LEU A 5 -9.40 10.69 5.67
C LEU A 5 -8.74 9.32 5.64
N VAL A 6 -9.53 8.26 5.77
CA VAL A 6 -9.03 6.89 5.87
C VAL A 6 -9.43 6.09 4.64
N VAL A 7 -8.44 5.53 3.94
CA VAL A 7 -8.69 4.49 2.94
C VAL A 7 -8.77 3.15 3.68
N PRO A 8 -9.90 2.43 3.64
CA PRO A 8 -10.05 1.17 4.35
C PRO A 8 -9.12 0.12 3.76
N ARG A 9 -8.58 -0.77 4.60
CA ARG A 9 -7.77 -1.90 4.14
C ARG A 9 -8.67 -3.11 3.91
N PRO A 10 -8.53 -3.85 2.79
CA PRO A 10 -9.36 -5.02 2.53
C PRO A 10 -9.27 -6.04 3.68
N GLY A 11 -10.43 -6.45 4.19
CA GLY A 11 -10.55 -7.42 5.28
C GLY A 11 -10.46 -6.85 6.70
N GLU A 12 -10.12 -5.57 6.86
CA GLU A 12 -10.12 -4.89 8.15
C GLU A 12 -11.49 -4.26 8.46
N ARG A 13 -11.84 -4.15 9.74
CA ARG A 13 -13.07 -3.48 10.17
C ARG A 13 -12.86 -1.97 10.28
N GLU A 14 -13.86 -1.22 9.87
CA GLU A 14 -13.97 0.20 10.21
C GLU A 14 -14.22 0.35 11.71
N ILE A 15 -13.53 1.29 12.35
CA ILE A 15 -13.64 1.57 13.78
C ILE A 15 -13.99 3.04 13.98
N SER A 16 -14.63 3.36 15.11
CA SER A 16 -14.90 4.75 15.47
C SER A 16 -13.57 5.49 15.71
N PHE A 17 -13.49 6.73 15.23
CA PHE A 17 -12.37 7.60 15.52
C PHE A 17 -12.35 7.94 17.03
N PRO A 18 -11.24 7.71 17.74
CA PRO A 18 -11.16 8.05 19.15
C PRO A 18 -11.13 9.56 19.34
N GLU A 19 -11.79 10.09 20.36
CA GLU A 19 -11.69 11.50 20.71
C GLU A 19 -10.23 11.87 21.10
N PRO A 20 -9.73 13.07 20.72
CA PRO A 20 -10.43 14.18 20.04
C PRO A 20 -10.33 14.13 18.50
N PHE A 21 -9.97 12.99 17.92
CA PHE A 21 -9.72 12.87 16.49
C PHE A 21 -11.02 12.74 15.71
N GLN A 22 -11.16 13.53 14.65
CA GLN A 22 -12.30 13.51 13.75
C GLN A 22 -11.88 12.89 12.42
N GLY A 23 -12.71 12.04 11.82
CA GLY A 23 -12.35 11.44 10.55
C GLY A 23 -13.52 10.85 9.77
N SER A 24 -13.22 10.45 8.54
CA SER A 24 -14.16 9.80 7.62
C SER A 24 -13.44 8.74 6.78
N TYR A 25 -14.13 7.63 6.56
CA TYR A 25 -13.68 6.62 5.61
C TYR A 25 -14.02 7.05 4.18
N LEU A 26 -13.05 6.87 3.28
CA LEU A 26 -13.24 7.10 1.85
C LEU A 26 -13.84 5.86 1.20
N ALA A 27 -14.82 6.07 0.31
CA ALA A 27 -15.35 5.01 -0.54
C ALA A 27 -14.39 4.73 -1.71
N GLY A 28 -14.27 3.47 -2.13
CA GLY A 28 -13.45 3.08 -3.28
C GLY A 28 -13.09 1.59 -3.29
N PHE A 29 -12.13 1.24 -4.13
CA PHE A 29 -11.60 -0.13 -4.28
C PHE A 29 -10.17 -0.20 -3.74
N PRO A 30 -10.00 -0.41 -2.43
CA PRO A 30 -8.66 -0.47 -1.84
C PRO A 30 -7.93 -1.74 -2.28
N CYS A 31 -6.63 -1.63 -2.60
CA CYS A 31 -5.80 -2.76 -2.97
C CYS A 31 -4.98 -3.28 -1.79
N GLN A 32 -4.76 -4.59 -1.71
CA GLN A 32 -3.98 -5.21 -0.65
C GLN A 32 -2.51 -5.42 -1.06
N ILE A 33 -1.86 -4.33 -1.50
CA ILE A 33 -0.44 -4.36 -1.88
C ILE A 33 0.37 -3.69 -0.77
N SER A 34 1.49 -4.29 -0.37
CA SER A 34 2.38 -3.72 0.64
C SER A 34 3.83 -3.70 0.15
N ALA A 35 4.62 -2.76 0.66
CA ALA A 35 6.05 -2.69 0.35
C ALA A 35 6.80 -3.95 0.83
N SER A 36 6.40 -4.54 1.96
CA SER A 36 6.99 -5.80 2.45
C SER A 36 6.73 -6.98 1.49
N LEU A 37 5.52 -7.07 0.91
CA LEU A 37 5.20 -8.04 -0.14
C LEU A 37 6.11 -7.83 -1.36
N ILE A 38 6.23 -6.59 -1.86
CA ILE A 38 7.07 -6.25 -3.02
C ILE A 38 8.53 -6.64 -2.77
N ARG A 39 9.13 -6.19 -1.65
CA ARG A 39 10.53 -6.52 -1.32
C ARG A 39 10.76 -8.02 -1.17
N SER A 40 9.82 -8.74 -0.56
CA SER A 40 9.90 -10.19 -0.42
C SER A 40 9.90 -10.90 -1.78
N ARG A 41 9.05 -10.46 -2.71
CA ARG A 41 9.02 -10.98 -4.08
C ARG A 41 10.33 -10.72 -4.83
N VAL A 42 10.86 -9.48 -4.76
CA VAL A 42 12.13 -9.13 -5.42
C VAL A 42 13.27 -10.02 -4.94
N ARG A 43 13.42 -10.22 -3.63
CA ARG A 43 14.46 -11.10 -3.05
C ARG A 43 14.32 -12.57 -3.46
N GLN A 44 13.09 -13.00 -3.75
CA GLN A 44 12.80 -14.35 -4.25
C GLN A 44 12.90 -14.46 -5.78
N GLY A 45 13.26 -13.39 -6.48
CA GLY A 45 13.28 -13.36 -7.96
C GLY A 45 11.88 -13.45 -8.59
N LEU A 46 10.82 -13.16 -7.84
CA LEU A 46 9.45 -13.18 -8.34
C LEU A 46 9.09 -11.84 -8.99
N SER A 47 8.36 -11.88 -10.10
CA SER A 47 7.91 -10.68 -10.81
C SER A 47 7.05 -9.77 -9.92
N ILE A 48 7.25 -8.46 -10.06
CA ILE A 48 6.44 -7.42 -9.38
C ILE A 48 5.60 -6.61 -10.39
N LYS A 49 5.46 -7.12 -11.62
CA LYS A 49 4.62 -6.54 -12.66
C LYS A 49 3.19 -6.35 -12.15
N ASP A 50 2.59 -5.22 -12.49
CA ASP A 50 1.23 -4.80 -12.11
C ASP A 50 1.04 -4.59 -10.58
N LEU A 51 2.07 -4.79 -9.75
CA LEU A 51 2.06 -4.46 -8.32
C LEU A 51 2.62 -3.07 -8.05
N VAL A 52 3.36 -2.51 -9.01
CA VAL A 52 3.92 -1.16 -9.01
C VAL A 52 3.76 -0.54 -10.40
N PRO A 53 3.84 0.79 -10.54
CA PRO A 53 3.95 1.42 -11.85
C PRO A 53 5.16 0.87 -12.63
N SER A 54 5.04 0.71 -13.95
CA SER A 54 6.05 0.08 -14.79
C SER A 54 7.45 0.70 -14.67
N PHE A 55 7.54 2.03 -14.60
CA PHE A 55 8.82 2.74 -14.42
C PHE A 55 9.47 2.45 -13.05
N VAL A 56 8.67 2.14 -12.02
CA VAL A 56 9.18 1.75 -10.70
C VAL A 56 9.69 0.31 -10.74
N GLU A 57 9.00 -0.58 -11.45
CA GLU A 57 9.49 -1.95 -11.67
C GLU A 57 10.84 -1.93 -12.38
N GLU A 58 10.97 -1.15 -13.46
CA GLU A 58 12.21 -0.98 -14.21
C GLU A 58 13.35 -0.48 -13.30
N ASP A 59 13.11 0.55 -12.48
CA ASP A 59 14.12 1.10 -11.58
C ASP A 59 14.56 0.10 -10.50
N ILE A 60 13.61 -0.63 -9.90
CA ILE A 60 13.89 -1.67 -8.90
C ILE A 60 14.79 -2.76 -9.49
N VAL A 61 14.47 -3.23 -10.70
CA VAL A 61 15.20 -4.31 -11.38
C VAL A 61 16.58 -3.83 -11.85
N ASN A 62 16.66 -2.71 -12.55
CA ASN A 62 17.91 -2.23 -13.14
C ASN A 62 18.93 -1.81 -12.07
N ARG A 63 18.45 -1.25 -10.96
CA ARG A 63 19.32 -0.74 -9.88
C ARG A 63 19.43 -1.68 -8.69
N GLN A 64 18.77 -2.84 -8.73
CA GLN A 64 18.87 -3.86 -7.67
C GLN A 64 18.53 -3.31 -6.28
N ILE A 65 17.47 -2.50 -6.17
CA ILE A 65 17.17 -1.68 -4.97
C ILE A 65 16.86 -2.52 -3.72
N TYR A 66 16.43 -3.77 -3.89
CA TYR A 66 16.02 -4.65 -2.79
C TYR A 66 16.73 -6.00 -2.75
N SER A 67 17.82 -6.13 -3.51
CA SER A 67 18.66 -7.33 -3.56
C SER A 67 19.40 -7.58 -2.24
#